data_AF-A0A950V5N0-F1
#
_entry.id   AF-A0A950V5N0-F1
#
_cell.length_a   1.000
_cell.length_b   1.000
_cell.length_c   1.000
_cell.angle_alpha   90.00
_cell.angle_beta   90.00
_cell.angle_gamma   90.00
#
_symmetry.space_group_name_H-M   'P 1'
#
loop_
_entity.id
_entity.type
_entity.pdbx_description
1 polymer ?
#
loop_
_entity_poly.entity_id
_entity_poly.type
_entity_poly.pdbx_seq_one_letter_code
_entity_poly.pdbx_strand_id
1 'polypeptide(L)'
;MLRAAEQECRNHNHYYVGAEHMLYALLEEHDGAVDARLAAERVEPEQVHAEVKRALGTGEGRTWEGILVTPRVRKIVEIAERLAEDREIEPIDLLEAIRAEGGGLAADILRRAWNT
;
A
#
# COMPACT_ATOMS: atom_id res chain seq x y z
N MET A 1 1.09 9.49 -3.84
CA MET A 1 0.94 8.01 -3.78
C MET A 1 0.94 7.25 -5.11
N LEU A 2 -0.06 7.35 -6.02
CA LEU A 2 -0.15 6.41 -7.16
C LEU A 2 1.10 6.38 -8.05
N ARG A 3 1.71 7.53 -8.34
CA ARG A 3 2.98 7.62 -9.07
C ARG A 3 4.14 6.91 -8.35
N ALA A 4 4.19 6.99 -7.02
CA ALA A 4 5.19 6.28 -6.22
C ALA A 4 4.94 4.76 -6.29
N ALA A 5 3.69 4.31 -6.17
CA ALA A 5 3.33 2.91 -6.34
C ALA A 5 3.68 2.37 -7.75
N GLU A 6 3.49 3.17 -8.79
CA GLU A 6 3.96 2.83 -10.14
C GLU A 6 5.48 2.75 -10.24
N GLN A 7 6.21 3.65 -9.57
CA GLN A 7 7.66 3.59 -9.52
C GLN A 7 8.13 2.30 -8.82
N GLU A 8 7.48 1.93 -7.71
CA GLU A 8 7.77 0.68 -7.01
C GLU A 8 7.46 -0.55 -7.85
N CYS A 9 6.38 -0.52 -8.63
CA CYS A 9 6.08 -1.55 -9.61
C CYS A 9 7.22 -1.71 -10.64
N ARG A 10 7.79 -0.60 -11.14
CA ARG A 10 8.97 -0.64 -12.04
C ARG A 10 10.20 -1.18 -11.33
N ASN A 11 10.49 -0.69 -10.12
CA ASN A 11 11.66 -1.08 -9.34
C ASN A 11 11.68 -2.59 -9.04
N HIS A 12 10.50 -3.18 -8.83
CA HIS A 12 10.33 -4.60 -8.54
C HIS A 12 10.07 -5.45 -9.79
N ASN A 13 10.20 -4.89 -11.00
CA ASN A 13 9.99 -5.58 -12.28
C ASN A 13 8.59 -6.21 -12.42
N HIS A 14 7.60 -5.54 -11.83
CA HIS A 14 6.19 -5.84 -11.97
C HIS A 14 5.56 -4.99 -13.09
N TYR A 15 4.40 -5.43 -13.56
CA TYR A 15 3.65 -4.78 -14.64
C TYR A 15 2.20 -4.46 -14.23
N TYR A 16 1.79 -4.88 -13.03
CA TYR A 16 0.52 -4.52 -12.41
C TYR A 16 0.77 -3.81 -11.09
N VAL A 17 0.18 -2.63 -10.89
CA VAL A 17 0.15 -1.96 -9.58
C VAL A 17 -0.95 -2.58 -8.74
N GLY A 18 -0.54 -3.48 -7.85
CA GLY A 18 -1.36 -3.98 -6.74
C GLY A 18 -1.29 -3.11 -5.49
N ALA A 19 -2.09 -3.47 -4.48
CA ALA A 19 -2.18 -2.74 -3.22
C ALA A 19 -0.86 -2.78 -2.42
N GLU A 20 -0.06 -3.83 -2.59
CA GLU A 20 1.25 -4.00 -1.98
C GLU A 20 2.27 -2.94 -2.44
N HIS A 21 2.17 -2.47 -3.69
CA HIS A 21 3.00 -1.36 -4.18
C HIS A 21 2.60 -0.04 -3.56
N MET A 22 1.29 0.18 -3.35
CA MET A 22 0.80 1.36 -2.64
C MET A 22 1.23 1.33 -1.18
N LEU A 23 1.08 0.18 -0.51
CA LEU A 23 1.49 0.03 0.89
C LEU A 23 3.01 0.21 1.04
N TYR A 24 3.80 -0.35 0.14
CA TYR A 24 5.25 -0.16 0.16
C TYR A 24 5.64 1.30 -0.03
N ALA A 25 5.09 1.95 -1.07
CA ALA A 25 5.33 3.38 -1.31
C ALA A 25 4.89 4.26 -0.14
N LEU A 26 3.76 3.94 0.49
CA LEU A 26 3.24 4.64 1.67
C LEU A 26 4.19 4.53 2.87
N LEU A 27 4.75 3.35 3.11
CA LEU A 27 5.68 3.12 4.22
C LEU A 27 7.06 3.75 3.96
N GLU A 28 7.49 3.87 2.70
CA GLU A 28 8.72 4.58 2.31
C GLU A 28 8.62 6.11 2.53
N GLU A 29 7.42 6.68 2.61
CA GLU A 29 7.23 8.11 2.89
C GLU A 29 7.54 8.48 4.35
N HIS A 30 7.62 7.50 5.26
CA HIS A 30 7.85 7.72 6.70
C HIS A 30 6.91 8.78 7.29
N ASP A 31 5.63 8.69 6.95
CA ASP A 31 4.62 9.63 7.41
C ASP A 31 4.29 9.40 8.90
N GLY A 32 4.37 10.48 9.69
CA GLY A 32 4.20 10.39 11.14
C GLY A 32 2.79 9.98 11.58
N ALA A 33 1.75 10.25 10.79
CA ALA A 33 0.39 9.83 11.12
C ALA A 33 0.18 8.33 10.84
N VAL A 34 0.76 7.82 9.74
CA VAL A 34 0.82 6.39 9.42
C VAL A 34 1.57 5.63 10.52
N ASP A 35 2.75 6.11 10.91
CA ASP A 35 3.57 5.47 11.94
C ASP A 35 2.86 5.47 13.30
N ALA A 36 2.29 6.61 13.70
CA ALA A 36 1.53 6.71 14.93
C ALA A 36 0.30 5.78 14.92
N ARG A 37 -0.36 5.61 13.77
CA ARG A 37 -1.50 4.72 13.63
C ARG A 37 -1.13 3.25 13.78
N LEU A 38 -0.01 2.83 13.18
CA LEU A 38 0.53 1.47 13.33
C LEU A 38 0.97 1.23 14.79
N ALA A 39 1.68 2.18 15.39
CA ALA A 39 2.13 2.10 16.78
C ALA A 39 0.95 2.05 17.78
N ALA A 40 -0.14 2.76 17.51
CA ALA A 40 -1.36 2.71 18.34
C ALA A 40 -1.98 1.29 18.38
N GLU A 41 -1.71 0.47 17.37
CA GLU A 41 -2.13 -0.92 17.30
C GLU A 41 -1.00 -1.89 17.69
N ARG A 42 0.06 -1.38 18.34
CA ARG A 42 1.24 -2.14 18.80
C ARG A 42 2.03 -2.80 17.67
N VAL A 43 1.98 -2.21 16.49
CA VAL A 43 2.74 -2.64 15.31
C VAL A 43 3.91 -1.70 15.09
N GLU A 44 5.11 -2.25 15.03
CA GLU A 44 6.30 -1.48 14.64
C GLU A 44 6.28 -1.27 13.10
N PRO A 45 6.33 -0.02 12.60
CA PRO A 45 6.28 0.28 11.17
C PRO A 45 7.33 -0.49 10.36
N GLU A 46 8.53 -0.66 10.90
CA GLU A 46 9.65 -1.37 10.26
C GLU A 46 9.33 -2.86 10.04
N GLN A 47 8.51 -3.47 10.90
CA GLN A 47 8.10 -4.86 10.73
C GLN A 47 7.16 -5.01 9.53
N VAL A 48 6.20 -4.10 9.40
CA VAL A 48 5.27 -4.06 8.25
C VAL A 48 6.06 -3.81 6.98
N HIS A 49 6.96 -2.84 7.00
CA HIS A 49 7.83 -2.51 5.87
C HIS A 49 8.64 -3.71 5.38
N ALA A 50 9.32 -4.40 6.30
CA ALA A 50 10.10 -5.59 5.99
C ALA A 50 9.22 -6.73 5.44
N GLU A 51 8.01 -6.91 5.97
CA GLU A 51 7.08 -7.93 5.49
C GLU A 51 6.58 -7.63 4.07
N VAL A 52 6.18 -6.39 3.80
CA VAL A 52 5.73 -5.95 2.47
C VAL A 52 6.86 -6.10 1.46
N LYS A 53 8.07 -5.65 1.80
CA LYS A 53 9.26 -5.78 0.94
C LYS A 53 9.55 -7.23 0.57
N ARG A 54 9.52 -8.12 1.57
CA ARG A 54 9.73 -9.56 1.36
C ARG A 54 8.66 -10.16 0.48
N ALA A 55 7.41 -9.74 0.65
CA ALA A 55 6.27 -10.30 -0.06
C ALA A 55 6.14 -9.77 -1.50
N LEU A 56 6.56 -8.53 -1.76
CA LEU A 56 6.69 -7.98 -3.10
C LEU A 56 7.65 -8.81 -3.96
N GLY A 57 8.84 -9.10 -3.43
CA GLY A 57 9.85 -9.87 -4.17
C GLY A 57 10.23 -9.21 -5.51
N THR A 58 10.69 -10.00 -6.47
CA THR A 58 10.99 -9.53 -7.83
C THR A 58 10.09 -10.24 -8.83
N GLY A 59 9.46 -9.46 -9.70
CA GLY A 59 8.60 -9.95 -10.76
C GLY A 59 9.32 -10.73 -11.85
N GLU A 60 8.54 -11.50 -12.61
CA GLU A 60 9.02 -12.32 -13.73
C GLU A 60 9.45 -11.50 -14.98
N GLY A 61 9.45 -10.17 -14.92
CA GLY A 61 10.00 -9.33 -15.99
C GLY A 61 9.35 -9.49 -17.35
N ARG A 62 8.03 -9.68 -17.38
CA ARG A 62 7.30 -9.76 -18.66
C ARG A 62 7.28 -8.37 -19.31
N THR A 63 7.85 -8.26 -20.50
CA THR A 63 7.85 -7.05 -21.31
C THR A 63 6.43 -6.77 -21.83
N TRP A 64 5.69 -5.90 -21.16
CA TRP A 64 4.47 -5.30 -21.67
C TRP A 64 4.66 -3.78 -21.79
N GLU A 65 4.01 -3.15 -22.78
CA GLU A 65 4.19 -1.74 -23.18
C GLU A 65 3.67 -0.69 -22.16
N GLY A 66 3.38 -1.08 -20.91
CA GLY A 66 2.91 -0.15 -19.89
C GLY A 66 2.58 -0.79 -18.55
N ILE A 67 2.34 0.06 -17.56
CA ILE A 67 1.91 -0.34 -16.21
C ILE A 67 0.39 -0.32 -16.13
N LEU A 68 -0.18 -1.40 -15.61
CA LEU A 68 -1.62 -1.55 -15.44
C LEU A 68 -2.01 -1.38 -13.97
N VAL A 69 -2.92 -0.46 -13.68
CA VAL A 69 -3.47 -0.31 -12.34
C VAL A 69 -4.57 -1.35 -12.12
N THR A 70 -4.47 -2.14 -11.03
CA THR A 70 -5.46 -3.17 -10.72
C THR A 70 -6.82 -2.56 -10.30
N PRO A 71 -7.95 -3.26 -10.50
CA PRO A 71 -9.25 -2.80 -9.99
C PRO A 71 -9.26 -2.58 -8.48
N ARG A 72 -8.45 -3.34 -7.74
CA ARG A 72 -8.31 -3.21 -6.28
C ARG A 72 -7.71 -1.86 -5.90
N VAL A 73 -6.66 -1.42 -6.59
CA VAL A 73 -6.05 -0.10 -6.36
C VAL A 73 -7.06 1.02 -6.63
N ARG A 74 -7.85 0.92 -7.70
CA ARG A 74 -8.93 1.90 -7.94
C ARG A 74 -9.92 1.98 -6.78
N LYS A 75 -10.36 0.83 -6.28
CA LYS A 75 -11.26 0.76 -5.12
C LYS A 75 -10.63 1.34 -3.84
N ILE A 76 -9.33 1.13 -3.62
CA ILE A 76 -8.62 1.74 -2.48
C ILE A 76 -8.65 3.26 -2.58
N VAL A 77 -8.36 3.83 -3.77
CA VAL A 77 -8.44 5.28 -3.99
C VAL A 77 -9.86 5.80 -3.76
N GLU A 78 -10.89 5.13 -4.27
CA GLU A 78 -12.29 5.49 -4.04
C GLU A 78 -12.68 5.48 -2.55
N ILE A 79 -12.11 4.55 -1.75
CA ILE A 79 -12.33 4.52 -0.30
C ILE A 79 -11.59 5.68 0.38
N ALA A 80 -10.34 5.94 -0.01
CA ALA A 80 -9.54 7.04 0.54
C ALA A 80 -10.18 8.41 0.26
N GLU A 81 -10.74 8.61 -0.94
CA GLU A 81 -11.51 9.81 -1.29
C GLU A 81 -12.72 10.00 -0.36
N ARG A 82 -13.43 8.91 -0.01
CA ARG A 82 -14.56 8.99 0.93
C ARG A 82 -14.14 9.29 2.36
N LEU A 83 -12.96 8.83 2.78
CA LEU A 83 -12.39 9.14 4.10
C LEU A 83 -11.87 10.58 4.19
N ALA A 84 -11.38 11.11 3.07
CA ALA A 84 -10.94 12.48 2.94
C ALA A 84 -12.12 13.48 2.86
N GLU A 85 -13.27 13.04 2.38
CA GLU A 85 -14.43 13.91 2.13
C GLU A 85 -14.04 15.06 1.16
N ASP A 86 -14.04 16.31 1.63
CA ASP A 86 -13.69 17.49 0.85
C ASP A 86 -12.22 17.93 1.00
N ARG A 87 -11.42 17.24 1.82
CA ARG A 87 -9.99 17.53 2.00
C ARG A 87 -9.11 16.72 1.05
N GLU A 88 -7.84 17.09 0.96
CA GLU A 88 -6.87 16.29 0.21
C GLU A 88 -6.66 14.92 0.88
N ILE A 89 -6.49 13.88 0.07
CA ILE A 89 -6.18 12.53 0.58
C ILE A 89 -4.83 12.56 1.27
N GLU A 90 -4.81 12.21 2.54
CA GLU A 90 -3.60 12.09 3.33
C GLU A 90 -3.09 10.63 3.33
N PRO A 91 -1.80 10.41 3.65
CA PRO A 91 -1.22 9.07 3.80
C PRO A 91 -2.06 8.14 4.70
N ILE A 92 -2.61 8.67 5.79
CA ILE A 92 -3.44 7.91 6.73
C ILE A 92 -4.74 7.39 6.10
N ASP A 93 -5.35 8.14 5.18
CA ASP A 93 -6.57 7.72 4.48
C ASP A 93 -6.30 6.53 3.57
N LEU A 94 -5.11 6.50 2.96
CA LEU A 94 -4.69 5.40 2.12
C LEU A 94 -4.41 4.14 2.95
N LEU A 95 -3.79 4.28 4.13
CA LEU A 95 -3.60 3.17 5.06
C LEU A 95 -4.95 2.55 5.47
N GLU A 96 -5.89 3.40 5.90
CA GLU A 96 -7.22 2.98 6.32
C GLU A 96 -8.04 2.42 5.14
N ALA A 97 -7.87 2.97 3.93
CA ALA A 97 -8.52 2.45 2.74
C ALA A 97 -8.00 1.07 2.33
N ILE A 98 -6.69 0.81 2.41
CA ILE A 98 -6.11 -0.52 2.17
C ILE A 98 -6.71 -1.53 3.16
N ARG A 99 -6.79 -1.16 4.44
CA ARG A 99 -7.41 -1.97 5.49
C ARG A 99 -8.89 -2.23 5.21
N ALA A 100 -9.65 -1.20 4.87
CA ALA A 100 -11.09 -1.28 4.63
C ALA A 100 -11.44 -2.05 3.35
N GLU A 101 -10.60 -1.99 2.32
CA GLU A 101 -10.77 -2.83 1.13
C GLU A 101 -10.61 -4.31 1.46
N GLY A 102 -9.70 -4.63 2.40
CA GLY A 102 -9.73 -5.85 3.21
C GLY A 102 -9.19 -7.10 2.53
N GLY A 103 -8.78 -7.05 1.27
CA GLY A 103 -8.24 -8.23 0.58
C GLY A 103 -6.91 -8.00 -0.13
N GLY A 104 -6.30 -9.11 -0.54
CA GLY A 104 -5.00 -9.10 -1.19
C GLY A 104 -3.85 -8.92 -0.19
N LEU A 105 -2.64 -8.93 -0.72
CA LEU A 105 -1.42 -9.04 0.07
C LEU A 105 -1.25 -7.90 1.09
N ALA A 106 -1.49 -6.66 0.69
CA ALA A 106 -1.37 -5.50 1.57
C ALA A 106 -2.30 -5.59 2.79
N ALA A 107 -3.59 -5.87 2.56
CA ALA A 107 -4.55 -6.03 3.64
C ALA A 107 -4.23 -7.23 4.53
N ASP A 108 -3.74 -8.33 3.95
CA ASP A 108 -3.35 -9.53 4.69
C ASP A 108 -2.12 -9.30 5.58
N ILE A 109 -1.18 -8.47 5.15
CA ILE A 109 -0.01 -8.07 5.96
C ILE A 109 -0.47 -7.21 7.14
N LEU A 110 -1.24 -6.15 6.86
CA LEU A 110 -1.74 -5.26 7.91
C LEU A 110 -2.62 -6.02 8.92
N ARG A 111 -3.51 -6.90 8.46
CA ARG A 111 -4.34 -7.75 9.32
C ARG A 111 -3.50 -8.67 10.20
N ARG A 112 -2.41 -9.25 9.68
CA ARG A 112 -1.54 -10.11 10.48
C ARG A 112 -0.79 -9.31 11.53
N ALA A 113 -0.26 -8.15 11.16
CA ALA A 113 0.43 -7.27 12.09
C ALA A 113 -0.47 -6.86 13.28
N TRP A 114 -1.74 -6.55 13.03
CA TRP A 114 -2.69 -6.14 14.08
C TRP A 114 -3.26 -7.26 14.96
N ASN A 115 -3.09 -8.53 14.60
CA ASN A 115 -3.58 -9.66 15.39
C ASN A 115 -2.47 -10.33 16.22
N THR A 116 -1.28 -9.71 16.29
CA THR A 116 -0.13 -10.13 17.08
C THR A 116 -0.03 -9.36 18.38
#